data_AF-A0A2P6WFZ9-F1
#
_entry.id   AF-A0A2P6WFZ9-F1
#
_cell.length_a   1.000
_cell.length_b   1.000
_cell.length_c   1.000
_cell.angle_alpha   90.00
_cell.angle_beta   90.00
_cell.angle_gamma   90.00
#
_symmetry.space_group_name_H-M   'P 1'
#
loop_
_entity.id
_entity.type
_entity.pdbx_description
1 polymer ?
#
loop_
_entity_poly.entity_id
_entity_poly.type
_entity_poly.pdbx_seq_one_letter_code
_entity_poly.pdbx_strand_id
1 'polypeptide(L)'
;MSEKISYSLSDSELLNYSREHLLHELQIFWWLTKELPTKPNGFELSALLESFAIHFRNLVNFLYPESLRRGDVTAADFCECGWHLGKIPDDLKSARERANKEVSHITCERKTGDDPNKPWDVKALFDKIDDKAKEFADAASEKKLHRKVVEWLRATPSMKESMLAVASTIKTNTVTQTNTFSCEPPGQ
;
A
#
# COMPACT_ATOMS: atom_id res chain seq x y z
N MET A 1 -19.71 20.08 20.92
CA MET A 1 -18.90 18.86 21.17
C MET A 1 -19.50 17.76 20.32
N SER A 2 -18.83 17.36 19.24
CA SER A 2 -19.30 16.25 18.40
C SER A 2 -18.87 14.95 19.07
N GLU A 3 -19.86 14.17 19.48
CA GLU A 3 -19.70 12.79 19.93
C GLU A 3 -19.07 12.00 18.77
N LYS A 4 -17.77 11.70 18.88
CA LYS A 4 -17.09 10.79 17.96
C LYS A 4 -17.66 9.40 18.22
N ILE A 5 -18.63 9.00 17.40
CA ILE A 5 -19.01 7.59 17.27
C ILE A 5 -17.73 6.84 16.88
N SER A 6 -17.17 6.12 17.85
CA SER A 6 -16.03 5.22 17.64
C SER A 6 -16.51 4.08 16.75
N TYR A 7 -16.07 4.08 15.49
CA TYR A 7 -16.28 2.94 14.62
C TYR A 7 -15.21 1.90 14.97
N SER A 8 -15.54 0.98 15.89
CA SER A 8 -14.66 -0.12 16.27
C SER A 8 -15.08 -1.38 15.51
N LEU A 9 -14.18 -1.88 14.65
CA LEU A 9 -14.35 -3.17 14.00
C LEU A 9 -14.26 -4.31 15.03
N SER A 10 -15.05 -5.35 14.82
CA SER A 10 -14.93 -6.62 15.55
C SER A 10 -13.68 -7.40 15.13
N ASP A 11 -13.28 -8.38 15.95
CA ASP A 11 -12.15 -9.27 15.66
C ASP A 11 -12.26 -9.96 14.29
N SER A 12 -13.47 -10.44 13.94
CA SER A 12 -13.75 -11.08 12.65
C SER A 12 -13.64 -10.10 11.48
N GLU A 13 -14.10 -8.85 11.66
CA GLU A 13 -13.96 -7.81 10.64
C GLU A 13 -12.51 -7.42 10.43
N LEU A 14 -11.70 -7.30 11.51
CA LEU A 14 -10.26 -7.06 11.42
C LEU A 14 -9.52 -8.22 10.74
N LEU A 15 -9.91 -9.46 11.04
CA LEU A 15 -9.39 -10.66 10.38
C LEU A 15 -9.62 -10.61 8.87
N ASN A 16 -10.85 -10.33 8.45
CA ASN A 16 -11.18 -10.24 7.02
C ASN A 16 -10.53 -9.02 6.35
N TYR A 17 -10.51 -7.88 7.04
CA TYR A 17 -9.89 -6.66 6.55
C TYR A 17 -8.39 -6.86 6.32
N SER A 18 -7.67 -7.44 7.28
CA SER A 18 -6.23 -7.67 7.15
C SER A 18 -5.90 -8.67 6.06
N ARG A 19 -6.72 -9.71 5.87
CA ARG A 19 -6.56 -10.69 4.80
C ARG A 19 -6.62 -10.08 3.41
N GLU A 20 -7.52 -9.14 3.17
CA GLU A 20 -7.78 -8.61 1.82
C GLU A 20 -7.09 -7.26 1.59
N HIS A 21 -7.20 -6.32 2.53
CA HIS A 21 -6.70 -4.95 2.36
C HIS A 21 -5.27 -4.80 2.83
N LEU A 22 -4.95 -5.13 4.09
CA LEU A 22 -3.58 -4.98 4.60
C LEU A 22 -2.58 -5.84 3.82
N LEU A 23 -2.95 -7.09 3.52
CA LEU A 23 -2.13 -7.98 2.69
C LEU A 23 -1.91 -7.39 1.29
N HIS A 24 -2.94 -6.81 0.68
CA HIS A 24 -2.81 -6.19 -0.65
C HIS A 24 -1.83 -5.02 -0.65
N GLU A 25 -1.91 -4.13 0.33
CA GLU A 25 -0.98 -3.00 0.47
C GLU A 25 0.48 -3.50 0.60
N LEU A 26 0.72 -4.49 1.46
CA LEU A 26 2.06 -5.09 1.66
C LEU A 26 2.58 -5.79 0.40
N GLN A 27 1.69 -6.46 -0.34
CA GLN A 27 2.02 -7.18 -1.56
C GLN A 27 2.41 -6.25 -2.71
N ILE A 28 1.59 -5.22 -2.98
CA ILE A 28 1.91 -4.25 -4.04
C ILE A 28 3.16 -3.46 -3.66
N PHE A 29 3.29 -3.05 -2.41
CA PHE A 29 4.46 -2.31 -1.96
C PHE A 29 5.76 -3.10 -2.16
N TRP A 30 5.79 -4.39 -1.81
CA TRP A 30 6.93 -5.26 -2.11
C TRP A 30 7.16 -5.44 -3.61
N TRP A 31 6.10 -5.69 -4.39
CA TRP A 31 6.23 -5.89 -5.84
C TRP A 31 6.86 -4.67 -6.54
N LEU A 32 6.46 -3.46 -6.15
CA LEU A 32 7.00 -2.22 -6.70
C LEU A 32 8.51 -2.06 -6.46
N THR A 33 9.06 -2.64 -5.39
CA THR A 33 10.52 -2.64 -5.15
C THR A 33 11.31 -3.41 -6.19
N LYS A 34 10.66 -4.38 -6.85
CA LYS A 34 11.24 -5.22 -7.90
C LYS A 34 11.08 -4.58 -9.27
N GLU A 35 9.91 -3.98 -9.52
CA GLU A 35 9.61 -3.38 -10.81
C GLU A 35 10.35 -2.07 -11.02
N LEU A 36 10.26 -1.13 -10.07
CA LEU A 36 10.75 0.25 -10.26
C LEU A 36 12.20 0.34 -10.76
N PRO A 37 13.17 -0.43 -10.24
CA PRO A 37 14.55 -0.36 -10.72
C PRO A 37 14.75 -0.78 -12.18
N THR A 38 13.81 -1.54 -12.75
CA THR A 38 13.91 -2.10 -14.11
C THR A 38 13.26 -1.23 -15.18
N LYS A 39 12.49 -0.21 -14.77
CA LYS A 39 11.64 0.54 -15.69
C LYS A 39 12.38 1.71 -16.31
N PRO A 40 12.35 1.87 -17.64
CA PRO A 40 12.91 3.05 -18.29
C PRO A 40 12.09 4.29 -17.93
N ASN A 41 12.68 5.47 -18.12
CA ASN A 41 11.96 6.73 -17.99
C ASN A 41 10.74 6.75 -18.94
N GLY A 42 9.58 7.18 -18.42
CA GLY A 42 8.35 7.25 -19.19
C GLY A 42 7.11 7.26 -18.30
N PHE A 43 5.93 7.27 -18.92
CA PHE A 43 4.65 7.29 -18.19
C PHE A 43 4.43 6.04 -17.34
N GLU A 44 4.94 4.88 -17.75
CA GLU A 44 4.87 3.65 -16.95
C GLU A 44 5.63 3.80 -15.64
N LEU A 45 6.87 4.32 -15.67
CA LEU A 45 7.64 4.61 -14.46
C LEU A 45 6.90 5.61 -13.57
N SER A 46 6.32 6.67 -14.14
CA SER A 46 5.52 7.64 -13.38
C SER A 46 4.34 6.98 -12.67
N ALA A 47 3.57 6.14 -13.38
CA ALA A 47 2.43 5.43 -12.81
C ALA A 47 2.85 4.47 -11.68
N LEU A 48 3.96 3.77 -11.85
CA LEU A 48 4.50 2.88 -10.81
C LEU A 48 5.02 3.66 -9.59
N LEU A 49 5.64 4.83 -9.80
CA LEU A 49 6.06 5.71 -8.71
C LEU A 49 4.87 6.30 -7.94
N GLU A 50 3.79 6.64 -8.65
CA GLU A 50 2.54 7.07 -8.01
C GLU A 50 1.92 5.94 -7.19
N SER A 51 1.86 4.72 -7.75
CA SER A 51 1.42 3.53 -7.01
C SER A 51 2.29 3.29 -5.77
N PHE A 52 3.62 3.41 -5.89
CA PHE A 52 4.55 3.28 -4.77
C PHE A 52 4.26 4.30 -3.67
N ALA A 53 4.12 5.57 -4.03
CA ALA A 53 3.85 6.63 -3.08
C ALA A 53 2.49 6.44 -2.36
N ILE A 54 1.47 5.92 -3.05
CA ILE A 54 0.17 5.58 -2.46
C ILE A 54 0.32 4.49 -1.40
N HIS A 55 0.85 3.32 -1.78
CA HIS A 55 0.94 2.17 -0.89
C HIS A 55 1.90 2.44 0.28
N PHE A 56 3.02 3.12 0.00
CA PHE A 56 3.93 3.61 1.03
C PHE A 56 3.20 4.48 2.06
N ARG A 57 2.49 5.52 1.60
CA ARG A 57 1.76 6.43 2.50
C ARG A 57 0.71 5.69 3.31
N ASN A 58 -0.05 4.79 2.70
CA ASN A 58 -1.08 4.01 3.39
C ASN A 58 -0.47 3.18 4.52
N LEU A 59 0.65 2.49 4.25
CA LEU A 59 1.37 1.70 5.26
C LEU A 59 1.97 2.58 6.37
N VAL A 60 2.53 3.76 6.04
CA VAL A 60 3.01 4.70 7.06
C VAL A 60 1.85 5.18 7.93
N ASN A 61 0.69 5.53 7.35
CA ASN A 61 -0.46 5.98 8.12
C ASN A 61 -1.07 4.88 9.00
N PHE A 62 -0.99 3.62 8.54
CA PHE A 62 -1.41 2.46 9.31
C PHE A 62 -0.50 2.20 10.52
N LEU A 63 0.83 2.26 10.31
CA LEU A 63 1.84 1.96 11.34
C LEU A 63 2.13 3.15 12.27
N TYR A 64 2.03 4.37 11.74
CA TYR A 64 2.34 5.65 12.39
C TYR A 64 1.22 6.71 12.16
N PRO A 65 -0.02 6.46 12.62
CA PRO A 65 -1.11 7.43 12.46
C PRO A 65 -0.80 8.76 13.17
N GLU A 66 -0.84 9.88 12.43
CA GLU A 66 -0.78 11.23 13.00
C GLU A 66 -2.13 11.75 13.48
N SER A 67 -3.19 11.38 12.76
CA SER A 67 -4.55 11.76 13.11
C SER A 67 -5.50 10.63 12.70
N LEU A 68 -6.42 10.27 13.59
CA LEU A 68 -7.43 9.24 13.33
C LEU A 68 -8.70 9.91 12.82
N ARG A 69 -9.10 9.55 11.60
CA ARG A 69 -10.42 9.88 11.05
C ARG A 69 -11.38 8.73 11.31
N ARG A 70 -12.67 9.02 11.19
CA ARG A 70 -13.71 8.01 11.34
C ARG A 70 -13.54 6.95 10.25
N GLY A 71 -13.43 5.69 10.66
CA GLY A 71 -13.27 4.55 9.75
C GLY A 71 -11.83 4.22 9.38
N ASP A 72 -10.84 4.97 9.86
CA ASP A 72 -9.44 4.59 9.68
C ASP A 72 -9.15 3.33 10.51
N VAL A 73 -8.46 2.38 9.88
CA VAL A 73 -7.93 1.18 10.54
C VAL A 73 -6.43 1.35 10.69
N THR A 74 -5.91 1.04 11.88
CA THR A 74 -4.51 1.24 12.25
C THR A 74 -3.92 0.00 12.92
N ALA A 75 -2.60 -0.04 13.07
CA ALA A 75 -1.91 -1.13 13.77
C ALA A 75 -2.42 -1.33 15.21
N ALA A 76 -2.87 -0.25 15.88
CA ALA A 76 -3.39 -0.30 17.24
C ALA A 76 -4.67 -1.14 17.37
N ASP A 77 -5.51 -1.19 16.34
CA ASP A 77 -6.78 -1.92 16.36
C ASP A 77 -6.57 -3.44 16.50
N PHE A 78 -5.40 -3.93 16.06
CA PHE A 78 -5.02 -5.35 16.10
C PHE A 78 -4.28 -5.76 17.38
N CYS A 79 -3.78 -4.83 18.18
CA CYS A 79 -2.92 -5.11 19.34
C CYS A 79 -3.71 -5.05 20.65
N GLU A 80 -3.81 -6.16 21.39
CA GLU A 80 -4.58 -6.23 22.65
C GLU A 80 -3.92 -5.42 23.79
N CYS A 81 -2.59 -5.41 23.86
CA CYS A 81 -1.83 -4.70 24.89
C CYS A 81 -1.44 -3.27 24.47
N GLY A 82 -2.07 -2.74 23.41
CA GLY A 82 -1.71 -1.48 22.78
C GLY A 82 -0.54 -1.63 21.79
N TRP A 83 -0.47 -0.70 20.84
CA TRP A 83 0.59 -0.66 19.83
C TRP A 83 1.64 0.39 20.19
N HIS A 84 2.90 -0.03 20.26
CA HIS A 84 4.00 0.90 20.49
C HIS A 84 4.36 1.63 19.19
N LEU A 85 3.73 2.80 19.02
CA LEU A 85 3.94 3.68 17.88
C LEU A 85 5.43 4.05 17.71
N GLY A 86 6.09 4.44 18.80
CA GLY A 86 7.40 5.10 18.75
C GLY A 86 7.34 6.47 18.05
N LYS A 87 8.51 7.12 17.91
CA LYS A 87 8.65 8.31 17.04
C LYS A 87 8.79 7.83 15.60
N ILE A 88 8.01 8.39 14.67
CA ILE A 88 8.23 8.17 13.24
C ILE A 88 9.64 8.62 12.85
N PRO A 89 10.44 7.77 12.17
CA PRO A 89 11.73 8.19 11.61
C PRO A 89 11.57 9.41 10.71
N ASP A 90 12.49 10.37 10.82
CA ASP A 90 12.35 11.67 10.14
C ASP A 90 12.30 11.51 8.61
N ASP A 91 12.98 10.52 8.05
CA ASP A 91 12.95 10.23 6.62
C ASP A 91 11.62 9.59 6.17
N LEU A 92 11.00 8.71 6.97
CA LEU A 92 9.65 8.21 6.70
C LEU A 92 8.63 9.34 6.77
N LYS A 93 8.80 10.28 7.72
CA LYS A 93 7.94 11.45 7.84
C LYS A 93 8.05 12.33 6.59
N SER A 94 9.26 12.69 6.17
CA SER A 94 9.50 13.50 4.97
C SER A 94 9.04 12.80 3.69
N ALA A 95 9.25 11.49 3.57
CA ALA A 95 8.77 10.70 2.45
C ALA A 95 7.24 10.66 2.39
N ARG A 96 6.55 10.58 3.53
CA ARG A 96 5.09 10.62 3.58
C ARG A 96 4.55 11.99 3.19
N GLU A 97 5.16 13.06 3.70
CA GLU A 97 4.81 14.43 3.30
C GLU A 97 4.99 14.64 1.80
N ARG A 98 6.08 14.12 1.23
CA ARG A 98 6.32 14.10 -0.21
C ARG A 98 5.23 13.34 -0.97
N ALA A 99 4.87 12.13 -0.52
CA ALA A 99 3.81 11.34 -1.17
C ALA A 99 2.47 12.09 -1.20
N ASN A 100 2.12 12.81 -0.12
CA ASN A 100 0.93 13.66 -0.07
C ASN A 100 0.97 14.78 -1.13
N LYS A 101 2.12 15.43 -1.29
CA LYS A 101 2.33 16.55 -2.24
C LYS A 101 2.42 16.10 -3.69
N GLU A 102 2.95 14.90 -3.97
CA GLU A 102 3.16 14.41 -5.33
C GLU A 102 1.96 13.62 -5.88
N VAL A 103 1.21 12.90 -5.04
CA VAL A 103 0.09 12.08 -5.49
C VAL A 103 -1.26 12.78 -5.30
N SER A 104 -1.49 13.36 -4.12
CA SER A 104 -2.85 13.76 -3.73
C SER A 104 -3.14 15.24 -3.95
N HIS A 105 -2.12 16.08 -4.08
CA HIS A 105 -2.28 17.51 -4.25
C HIS A 105 -1.58 18.00 -5.52
N ILE A 106 -2.22 18.92 -6.26
CA ILE A 106 -1.52 19.74 -7.24
C ILE A 106 -0.86 20.89 -6.47
N THR A 107 0.43 20.79 -6.19
CA THR A 107 1.18 21.75 -5.36
C THR A 107 2.31 22.41 -6.13
N CYS A 108 2.72 23.60 -5.70
CA CYS A 108 3.93 24.27 -6.17
C CYS A 108 5.23 23.62 -5.63
N GLU A 109 5.11 22.63 -4.75
CA GLU A 109 6.24 21.99 -4.06
C GLU A 109 6.66 20.67 -4.72
N ARG A 110 6.11 20.36 -5.90
CA ARG A 110 6.51 19.18 -6.67
C ARG A 110 7.96 19.33 -7.14
N LYS A 111 8.77 18.29 -6.93
CA LYS A 111 10.16 18.27 -7.38
C LYS A 111 10.27 18.27 -8.91
N THR A 112 11.07 19.18 -9.46
CA THR A 112 11.36 19.28 -10.89
C THR A 112 12.26 18.13 -11.36
N GLY A 113 12.29 17.85 -12.67
CA GLY A 113 13.02 16.70 -13.24
C GLY A 113 14.52 16.65 -12.91
N ASP A 114 15.11 17.81 -12.64
CA ASP A 114 16.52 18.05 -12.37
C ASP A 114 16.89 18.08 -10.88
N ASP A 115 15.93 17.95 -9.96
CA ASP A 115 16.23 17.87 -8.52
C ASP A 115 16.97 16.55 -8.21
N PRO A 116 18.22 16.60 -7.70
CA PRO A 116 19.00 15.39 -7.39
C PRO A 116 18.36 14.53 -6.29
N ASN A 117 17.45 15.09 -5.49
CA ASN A 117 16.68 14.39 -4.47
C ASN A 117 15.29 13.93 -4.98
N LYS A 118 15.04 14.02 -6.28
CA LYS A 118 13.80 13.52 -6.90
C LYS A 118 13.71 11.99 -6.93
N PRO A 119 14.77 11.21 -7.13
CA PRO A 119 14.66 9.76 -7.02
C PRO A 119 14.11 9.36 -5.64
N TRP A 120 13.24 8.36 -5.61
CA TRP A 120 12.80 7.74 -4.36
C TRP A 120 13.83 6.68 -3.96
N ASP A 121 14.28 6.67 -2.71
CA ASP A 121 15.06 5.54 -2.17
C ASP A 121 14.12 4.38 -1.81
N VAL A 122 13.63 3.72 -2.87
CA VAL A 122 12.62 2.66 -2.80
C VAL A 122 13.03 1.56 -1.82
N LYS A 123 14.31 1.15 -1.86
CA LYS A 123 14.81 0.06 -1.03
C LYS A 123 14.86 0.48 0.44
N ALA A 124 15.47 1.62 0.76
CA ALA A 124 15.60 2.04 2.16
C ALA A 124 14.24 2.30 2.82
N LEU A 125 13.30 2.88 2.07
CA LEU A 125 11.92 3.08 2.55
C LEU A 125 11.19 1.75 2.75
N PHE A 126 11.37 0.80 1.82
CA PHE A 126 10.79 -0.53 1.96
C PHE A 126 11.31 -1.25 3.22
N ASP A 127 12.63 -1.32 3.40
CA ASP A 127 13.24 -2.04 4.52
C ASP A 127 12.71 -1.53 5.87
N LYS A 128 12.58 -0.20 6.04
CA LYS A 128 12.04 0.42 7.25
C LYS A 128 10.57 0.07 7.52
N ILE A 129 9.75 0.01 6.47
CA ILE A 129 8.34 -0.35 6.60
C ILE A 129 8.18 -1.85 6.83
N ASP A 130 8.98 -2.69 6.16
CA ASP A 130 8.96 -4.15 6.33
C ASP A 130 9.38 -4.55 7.75
N ASP A 131 10.43 -3.92 8.30
CA ASP A 131 10.85 -4.12 9.69
C ASP A 131 9.74 -3.73 10.69
N LYS A 132 9.15 -2.53 10.52
CA LYS A 132 8.07 -2.10 11.41
C LYS A 132 6.80 -2.95 11.25
N ALA A 133 6.50 -3.44 10.05
CA ALA A 133 5.38 -4.34 9.80
C ALA A 133 5.59 -5.71 10.45
N LYS A 134 6.82 -6.21 10.53
CA LYS A 134 7.16 -7.43 11.29
C LYS A 134 6.97 -7.23 12.79
N GLU A 135 7.44 -6.11 13.34
CA GLU A 135 7.15 -5.75 14.75
C GLU A 135 5.65 -5.71 15.03
N PHE A 136 4.87 -5.16 14.09
CA PHE A 136 3.41 -5.16 14.16
C PHE A 136 2.83 -6.58 14.19
N ALA A 137 3.31 -7.47 13.31
CA ALA A 137 2.85 -8.85 13.28
C ALA A 137 3.20 -9.63 14.56
N ASP A 138 4.31 -9.29 15.22
CA ASP A 138 4.70 -9.88 16.50
C ASP A 138 3.80 -9.41 17.66
N ALA A 139 3.27 -8.17 17.59
CA ALA A 139 2.43 -7.58 18.63
C ALA A 139 0.92 -7.82 18.43
N ALA A 140 0.49 -8.11 17.20
CA ALA A 140 -0.91 -8.25 16.85
C ALA A 140 -1.53 -9.54 17.42
N SER A 141 -2.79 -9.47 17.82
CA SER A 141 -3.55 -10.65 18.25
C SER A 141 -3.84 -11.57 17.07
N GLU A 142 -3.61 -12.87 17.24
CA GLU A 142 -3.96 -13.90 16.26
C GLU A 142 -5.46 -13.96 15.95
N LYS A 143 -6.30 -13.43 16.85
CA LYS A 143 -7.76 -13.31 16.65
C LYS A 143 -8.14 -12.17 15.71
N LYS A 144 -7.22 -11.23 15.44
CA LYS A 144 -7.48 -10.01 14.69
C LYS A 144 -6.65 -9.92 13.42
N LEU A 145 -5.41 -10.44 13.45
CA LEU A 145 -4.51 -10.43 12.30
C LEU A 145 -4.58 -11.77 11.57
N HIS A 146 -4.95 -11.74 10.29
CA HIS A 146 -5.02 -12.94 9.49
C HIS A 146 -3.63 -13.58 9.28
N ARG A 147 -3.55 -14.91 9.46
CA ARG A 147 -2.30 -15.70 9.32
C ARG A 147 -1.53 -15.43 8.03
N LYS A 148 -2.23 -15.24 6.90
CA LYS A 148 -1.60 -14.90 5.60
C LYS A 148 -0.74 -13.64 5.65
N VAL A 149 -1.08 -12.64 6.48
CA VAL A 149 -0.25 -11.44 6.65
C VAL A 149 1.05 -11.79 7.36
N VAL A 150 0.97 -12.59 8.43
CA VAL A 150 2.15 -13.07 9.17
C VAL A 150 3.05 -13.91 8.25
N GLU A 151 2.46 -14.84 7.49
CA GLU A 151 3.18 -15.66 6.52
C GLU A 151 3.88 -14.80 5.46
N TRP A 152 3.19 -13.81 4.92
CA TRP A 152 3.75 -12.87 3.95
C TRP A 152 4.95 -12.11 4.52
N LEU A 153 4.84 -11.56 5.72
CA LEU A 153 5.91 -10.77 6.35
C LEU A 153 7.14 -11.60 6.70
N ARG A 154 6.96 -12.91 6.97
CA ARG A 154 8.05 -13.85 7.26
C ARG A 154 8.57 -14.61 6.03
N ALA A 155 7.91 -14.48 4.89
CA ALA A 155 8.28 -15.17 3.67
C ALA A 155 9.62 -14.68 3.10
N THR A 156 10.42 -15.61 2.56
CA THR A 156 11.60 -15.27 1.76
C THR A 156 11.18 -14.58 0.45
N PRO A 157 12.10 -13.87 -0.25
CA PRO A 157 11.78 -13.26 -1.55
C PRO A 157 11.18 -14.25 -2.55
N SER A 158 11.73 -15.46 -2.69
CA SER A 158 11.21 -16.49 -3.61
C SER A 158 9.80 -16.97 -3.22
N MET A 159 9.51 -17.06 -1.92
CA MET A 159 8.16 -17.38 -1.45
C MET A 159 7.18 -16.23 -1.76
N LYS A 160 7.59 -14.97 -1.55
CA LYS A 160 6.78 -13.79 -1.89
C LYS A 160 6.45 -13.76 -3.39
N GLU A 161 7.40 -14.07 -4.27
CA GLU A 161 7.18 -14.21 -5.72
C GLU A 161 6.11 -15.26 -6.04
N SER A 162 6.25 -16.44 -5.45
CA SER A 162 5.29 -17.55 -5.63
C SER A 162 3.88 -17.17 -5.15
N MET A 163 3.77 -16.52 -3.98
CA MET A 163 2.51 -16.07 -3.41
C MET A 163 1.83 -14.99 -4.26
N LEU A 164 2.60 -14.06 -4.82
CA LEU A 164 2.08 -13.01 -5.70
C LEU A 164 1.57 -13.54 -7.03
N ALA A 165 2.28 -14.49 -7.64
CA ALA A 165 1.82 -15.13 -8.86
C ALA A 165 0.41 -15.71 -8.66
N VAL A 166 0.18 -16.44 -7.56
CA VAL A 166 -1.14 -16.98 -7.21
C VAL A 166 -2.19 -15.88 -6.98
N ALA A 167 -1.83 -14.79 -6.29
CA ALA A 167 -2.76 -13.69 -6.02
C ALA A 167 -3.18 -12.92 -7.29
N SER A 168 -2.26 -12.71 -8.22
CA SER A 168 -2.51 -12.01 -9.49
C SER A 168 -3.46 -12.78 -10.42
N THR A 169 -3.41 -14.11 -10.43
CA THR A 169 -4.34 -14.95 -11.23
C THR A 169 -5.80 -14.79 -10.79
N ILE A 170 -6.05 -14.37 -9.56
CA ILE A 170 -7.41 -14.20 -9.00
C ILE A 170 -7.98 -12.81 -9.33
N LYS A 171 -7.14 -11.80 -9.56
CA LYS A 171 -7.53 -10.42 -9.82
C LYS A 171 -7.49 -10.10 -11.32
N THR A 172 -8.40 -10.67 -12.10
CA THR A 172 -8.56 -10.34 -13.53
C THR A 172 -9.59 -9.24 -13.76
N ASN A 173 -9.22 -8.22 -14.56
CA ASN A 173 -10.17 -7.24 -15.08
C ASN A 173 -10.86 -7.81 -16.34
N THR A 174 -12.20 -7.87 -16.34
CA THR A 174 -12.96 -8.21 -17.54
C THR A 174 -12.99 -7.00 -18.48
N VAL A 175 -12.17 -7.01 -19.53
CA VAL A 175 -12.39 -6.13 -20.68
C VAL A 175 -13.27 -6.90 -21.66
N THR A 176 -14.58 -6.66 -21.61
CA THR A 176 -15.50 -7.09 -22.68
C THR A 176 -15.18 -6.24 -23.91
N GLN A 177 -14.40 -6.79 -24.85
CA GLN A 177 -14.36 -6.24 -26.21
C GLN A 177 -15.68 -6.56 -26.90
N THR A 178 -16.61 -5.61 -26.93
CA THR A 178 -17.71 -5.65 -27.89
C THR A 178 -17.15 -5.31 -29.26
N ASN A 179 -16.87 -6.34 -30.06
CA ASN A 179 -16.56 -6.14 -31.48
C ASN A 179 -17.70 -5.38 -32.16
N THR A 180 -17.34 -4.31 -32.82
CA THR A 180 -18.20 -3.38 -33.55
C THR A 180 -18.97 -4.05 -34.68
N PHE A 181 -20.24 -3.69 -34.79
CA PHE A 181 -21.16 -4.01 -35.89
C PHE A 181 -20.57 -3.65 -37.27
N SER A 182 -20.71 -4.56 -38.23
CA SER A 182 -20.51 -4.29 -39.65
C SER A 182 -21.64 -3.41 -40.18
N CYS A 183 -21.33 -2.23 -40.70
CA CYS A 183 -22.20 -1.54 -41.65
C CYS A 183 -21.86 -2.04 -43.06
N GLU A 184 -22.79 -2.78 -43.68
CA GLU A 184 -22.77 -2.96 -45.14
C GLU A 184 -23.25 -1.66 -45.83
N PRO A 185 -22.70 -1.29 -47.00
CA PRO A 185 -23.15 -0.14 -47.75
C PRO A 185 -24.44 -0.46 -48.52
N PRO A 186 -25.29 0.55 -48.82
CA PRO A 186 -26.52 0.34 -49.57
C PRO A 186 -26.23 -0.09 -51.01
N GLY A 187 -26.83 -1.20 -51.43
CA GLY A 187 -26.85 -1.65 -52.81
C GLY A 187 -27.79 -0.78 -53.67
N GLN A 188 -27.22 -0.38 -54.81
CA GLN A 188 -27.78 0.13 -56.08
C GLN A 188 -29.24 0.62 -56.13
#